data_AF-A0AAD4VVT2-F1
#
_entry.id   AF-A0AAD4VVT2-F1
#
_cell.length_a   1.000
_cell.length_b   1.000
_cell.length_c   1.000
_cell.angle_alpha   90.00
_cell.angle_beta   90.00
_cell.angle_gamma   90.00
#
_symmetry.space_group_name_H-M   'P 1'
#
loop_
_entity.id
_entity.type
_entity.pdbx_description
1 polymer ?
#
loop_
_entity_poly.entity_id
_entity_poly.type
_entity_poly.pdbx_seq_one_letter_code
_entity_poly.pdbx_strand_id
1 'polypeptide(L)'
;MATAARCEEIANQKFSQLILDEDWLALEEAVQIGPVQGFGKRLSSILSTYLSKYDTEATIYFDEGARNSKRQLLESKALDFVYPAYTTMLGHVHTKALEDFKVRLEQSLNKGEGFALSVRTCTQSSILEFDKGCADAAIQQANWDASRVRQNLQRDIDAHASSICSAKLLELNFNYERQLSASLTGPVEALLETGGKDTWGSIRKLLNRETEVAISKFSTAISDFELDKETIAKMLQHLRDYSRNVVEKVAREEATKIMIHMKDRFFGVFNCDSDSMPRVWTEKEDIRSITKDARSAALNLLSIMAAIRLDEKPDNIEKVLFSSLVDGTVTVSSSQDRRIGASAYLLASNTWEEEAYKQSNNWLPPPWATMAIVVHGFNQFMHLLK
;
A
#
# COMPACT_ATOMS: atom_id res chain seq x y z
N MET A 1 5.62 75.95 -15.89
CA MET A 1 4.86 75.50 -14.70
C MET A 1 3.37 75.32 -14.99
N ALA A 2 2.67 76.31 -15.59
CA ALA A 2 1.23 76.18 -15.90
C ALA A 2 0.87 75.08 -16.94
N THR A 3 1.74 74.85 -17.93
CA THR A 3 1.53 73.86 -19.01
C THR A 3 1.61 72.41 -18.53
N ALA A 4 2.61 72.08 -17.70
CA ALA A 4 2.76 70.76 -17.12
C ALA A 4 1.63 70.40 -16.14
N ALA A 5 1.12 71.38 -15.39
CA ALA A 5 -0.03 71.19 -14.48
C ALA A 5 -1.31 70.84 -15.24
N ARG A 6 -1.53 71.43 -16.42
CA ARG A 6 -2.72 71.14 -17.24
C ARG A 6 -2.66 69.75 -17.89
N CYS A 7 -1.50 69.33 -18.39
CA CYS A 7 -1.29 67.94 -18.85
C CYS A 7 -1.56 66.92 -17.73
N GLU A 8 -1.19 67.25 -16.50
CA GLU A 8 -1.45 66.41 -15.33
C GLU A 8 -2.93 66.35 -14.96
N GLU A 9 -3.64 67.48 -15.03
CA GLU A 9 -5.09 67.54 -14.82
C GLU A 9 -5.84 66.68 -15.84
N ILE A 10 -5.49 66.78 -17.12
CA ILE A 10 -6.09 65.94 -18.19
C ILE A 10 -5.80 64.46 -17.91
N ALA A 11 -4.56 64.11 -17.57
CA ALA A 11 -4.19 62.72 -17.23
C ALA A 11 -5.04 62.18 -16.08
N ASN A 12 -5.14 62.93 -14.98
CA ASN A 12 -5.95 62.53 -13.83
C ASN A 12 -7.44 62.42 -14.19
N GLN A 13 -7.97 63.32 -15.02
CA GLN A 13 -9.35 63.24 -15.50
C GLN A 13 -9.60 61.98 -16.33
N LYS A 14 -8.71 61.63 -17.26
CA LYS A 14 -8.84 60.39 -18.06
C LYS A 14 -8.73 59.14 -17.19
N PHE A 15 -7.84 59.15 -16.19
CA PHE A 15 -7.75 58.06 -15.22
C PHE A 15 -9.04 57.91 -14.41
N SER A 16 -9.63 59.00 -13.91
CA SER A 16 -10.91 58.94 -13.19
C SER A 16 -12.05 58.42 -14.06
N GLN A 17 -12.05 58.74 -15.36
CA GLN A 17 -13.03 58.19 -16.31
C GLN A 17 -12.82 56.69 -16.54
N LEU A 18 -11.56 56.22 -16.65
CA LEU A 18 -11.23 54.80 -16.76
C LEU A 18 -11.77 53.98 -15.58
N ILE A 19 -11.65 54.49 -14.35
CA ILE A 19 -12.12 53.79 -13.15
C ILE A 19 -13.65 53.59 -13.18
N LEU A 20 -14.38 54.51 -13.78
CA LEU A 20 -15.84 54.51 -13.86
C LEU A 20 -16.35 53.95 -15.21
N ASP A 21 -15.47 53.41 -16.04
CA ASP A 21 -15.81 52.89 -17.35
C ASP A 21 -16.66 51.61 -17.22
N GLU A 22 -17.83 51.60 -17.87
CA GLU A 22 -18.78 50.49 -17.75
C GLU A 22 -18.21 49.18 -18.31
N ASP A 23 -17.44 49.24 -19.40
CA ASP A 23 -16.80 48.06 -20.00
C ASP A 23 -15.69 47.50 -19.10
N TRP A 24 -14.93 48.39 -18.44
CA TRP A 24 -13.96 47.99 -17.41
C TRP A 24 -14.64 47.30 -16.23
N LEU A 25 -15.65 47.92 -15.64
CA LEU A 25 -16.34 47.38 -14.47
C LEU A 25 -16.97 46.00 -14.76
N ALA A 26 -17.59 45.85 -15.94
CA ALA A 26 -18.13 44.57 -16.38
C ALA A 26 -17.03 43.51 -16.60
N LEU A 27 -15.86 43.91 -17.11
CA LEU A 27 -14.72 43.01 -17.28
C LEU A 27 -14.13 42.58 -15.92
N GLU A 28 -14.01 43.52 -14.99
CA GLU A 28 -13.54 43.26 -13.62
C GLU A 28 -14.47 42.29 -12.89
N GLU A 29 -15.78 42.52 -12.94
CA GLU A 29 -16.78 41.62 -12.35
C GLU A 29 -16.73 40.23 -12.98
N ALA A 30 -16.64 40.14 -14.31
CA ALA A 30 -16.56 38.85 -15.00
C ALA A 30 -15.32 38.04 -14.59
N VAL A 31 -14.18 38.70 -14.37
CA VAL A 31 -12.94 38.05 -13.91
C VAL A 31 -13.06 37.53 -12.49
N GLN A 32 -13.87 38.14 -11.62
CA GLN A 32 -14.10 37.60 -10.27
C GLN A 32 -14.85 36.26 -10.28
N ILE A 33 -15.64 36.01 -11.33
CA ILE A 33 -16.41 34.77 -11.45
C ILE A 33 -15.54 33.64 -12.05
N GLY A 34 -14.68 33.96 -13.00
CA GLY A 34 -13.83 32.96 -13.64
C GLY A 34 -13.02 33.47 -14.83
N PRO A 35 -12.44 32.56 -15.63
CA PRO A 35 -11.59 32.96 -16.74
C PRO A 35 -12.42 33.57 -17.88
N VAL A 36 -12.09 34.80 -18.27
CA VAL A 36 -12.77 35.55 -19.32
C VAL A 36 -12.04 35.41 -20.65
N GLN A 37 -12.74 34.91 -21.67
CA GLN A 37 -12.19 34.81 -23.02
C GLN A 37 -12.03 36.20 -23.67
N GLY A 38 -10.88 36.44 -24.30
CA GLY A 38 -10.54 37.71 -24.92
C GLY A 38 -10.19 38.81 -23.92
N PHE A 39 -9.86 38.45 -22.68
CA PHE A 39 -9.56 39.41 -21.60
C PHE A 39 -8.53 40.45 -22.04
N GLY A 40 -7.38 40.01 -22.55
CA GLY A 40 -6.28 40.89 -22.94
C GLY A 40 -6.66 41.85 -24.06
N LYS A 41 -7.44 41.39 -25.05
CA LYS A 41 -7.94 42.23 -26.15
C LYS A 41 -8.92 43.30 -25.64
N ARG A 42 -9.87 42.93 -24.78
CA ARG A 42 -10.85 43.84 -24.20
C ARG A 42 -10.15 44.90 -23.34
N LEU A 43 -9.29 44.47 -22.43
CA LEU A 43 -8.52 45.36 -21.57
C LEU A 43 -7.62 46.30 -22.39
N SER A 44 -6.95 45.78 -23.43
CA SER A 44 -6.14 46.61 -24.32
C SER A 44 -6.97 47.67 -25.05
N SER A 45 -8.19 47.34 -25.47
CA SER A 45 -9.10 48.28 -26.14
C SER A 45 -9.52 49.42 -25.20
N ILE A 46 -9.87 49.09 -23.95
CA ILE A 46 -10.24 50.06 -22.92
C ILE A 46 -9.05 51.00 -22.65
N LEU A 47 -7.88 50.46 -22.35
CA LEU A 47 -6.67 51.25 -22.10
C LEU A 47 -6.30 52.16 -23.29
N SER A 48 -6.32 51.62 -24.52
CA SER A 48 -6.05 52.39 -25.74
C SER A 48 -7.05 53.52 -25.96
N THR A 49 -8.32 53.34 -25.57
CA THR A 49 -9.34 54.39 -25.66
C THR A 49 -9.00 55.58 -24.76
N TYR A 50 -8.57 55.33 -23.53
CA TYR A 50 -8.23 56.41 -22.59
C TYR A 50 -6.88 57.07 -22.89
N LEU A 51 -5.89 56.30 -23.32
CA LEU A 51 -4.59 56.83 -23.76
C LEU A 51 -4.74 57.70 -25.03
N SER A 52 -5.54 57.27 -26.01
CA SER A 52 -5.79 58.08 -27.21
C SER A 52 -6.59 59.35 -26.92
N LYS A 53 -7.60 59.30 -26.03
CA LYS A 53 -8.31 60.50 -25.56
C LYS A 53 -7.36 61.52 -24.92
N TYR A 54 -6.40 61.06 -24.11
CA TYR A 54 -5.35 61.91 -23.58
C TYR A 54 -4.51 62.53 -24.71
N ASP A 55 -4.03 61.70 -25.64
CA ASP A 55 -3.16 62.14 -26.74
C ASP A 55 -3.86 63.21 -27.62
N THR A 56 -5.17 63.07 -27.88
CA THR A 56 -5.96 64.04 -28.65
C THR A 56 -6.21 65.37 -27.92
N GLU A 57 -6.36 65.34 -26.59
CA GLU A 57 -6.66 66.55 -25.82
C GLU A 57 -5.37 67.31 -25.46
N ALA A 58 -4.28 66.58 -25.19
CA ALA A 58 -2.99 67.15 -24.87
C ALA A 58 -2.23 67.68 -26.10
N THR A 59 -2.58 67.25 -27.33
CA THR A 59 -1.96 67.75 -28.57
C THR A 59 -2.28 69.21 -28.88
N ILE A 60 -3.36 69.76 -28.32
CA ILE A 60 -3.85 71.08 -28.71
C ILE A 60 -3.06 72.23 -28.04
N TYR A 61 -2.26 71.98 -26.98
CA TYR A 61 -1.78 73.09 -26.12
C TYR A 61 -0.36 73.03 -25.52
N PHE A 62 0.47 71.98 -25.68
CA PHE A 62 1.62 71.81 -24.74
C PHE A 62 2.97 71.36 -25.32
N ASP A 63 4.02 71.73 -24.58
CA ASP A 63 5.40 71.25 -24.69
C ASP A 63 5.48 69.71 -24.75
N GLU A 64 6.21 69.21 -25.74
CA GLU A 64 6.27 67.77 -26.05
C GLU A 64 6.85 66.94 -24.89
N GLY A 65 7.83 67.49 -24.17
CA GLY A 65 8.46 66.82 -23.01
C GLY A 65 7.49 66.64 -21.85
N ALA A 66 6.74 67.69 -21.50
CA ALA A 66 5.73 67.64 -20.45
C ALA A 66 4.57 66.68 -20.79
N ARG A 67 4.10 66.69 -22.04
CA ARG A 67 3.06 65.78 -22.53
C ARG A 67 3.49 64.31 -22.42
N ASN A 68 4.65 63.97 -22.96
CA ASN A 68 5.11 62.58 -22.99
C ASN A 68 5.35 62.04 -21.57
N SER A 69 5.90 62.88 -20.67
CA SER A 69 6.15 62.50 -19.28
C SER A 69 4.84 62.21 -18.51
N LYS A 70 3.81 63.06 -18.69
CA LYS A 70 2.51 62.87 -18.02
C LYS A 70 1.70 61.74 -18.64
N ARG A 71 1.86 61.48 -19.94
CA ARG A 71 1.32 60.29 -20.62
C ARG A 71 1.86 58.99 -20.02
N GLN A 72 3.18 58.90 -19.82
CA GLN A 72 3.80 57.72 -19.20
C GLN A 72 3.31 57.49 -17.77
N LEU A 73 3.13 58.57 -16.99
CA LEU A 73 2.58 58.47 -15.64
C LEU A 73 1.13 57.95 -15.64
N LEU A 74 0.30 58.44 -16.57
CA LEU A 74 -1.07 57.94 -16.76
C LEU A 74 -1.06 56.45 -17.10
N GLU A 75 -0.22 56.03 -18.04
CA GLU A 75 -0.09 54.64 -18.47
C GLU A 75 0.34 53.73 -17.30
N SER A 76 1.39 54.12 -16.55
CA SER A 76 1.81 53.38 -15.36
C SER A 76 0.68 53.25 -14.34
N LYS A 77 -0.02 54.35 -14.04
CA LYS A 77 -1.11 54.36 -13.05
C LYS A 77 -2.30 53.50 -13.49
N ALA A 78 -2.62 53.52 -14.79
CA ALA A 78 -3.65 52.65 -15.37
C ALA A 78 -3.25 51.18 -15.29
N LEU A 79 -2.01 50.84 -15.64
CA LEU A 79 -1.48 49.48 -15.54
C LEU A 79 -1.49 48.96 -14.10
N ASP A 80 -1.06 49.77 -13.13
CA ASP A 80 -1.08 49.42 -11.71
C ASP A 80 -2.51 49.17 -11.21
N PHE A 81 -3.48 49.94 -11.70
CA PHE A 81 -4.89 49.80 -11.35
C PHE A 81 -5.51 48.51 -11.90
N VAL A 82 -5.21 48.14 -13.16
CA VAL A 82 -5.81 46.95 -13.80
C VAL A 82 -5.06 45.65 -13.49
N TYR A 83 -3.83 45.74 -12.96
CA TYR A 83 -2.98 44.58 -12.66
C TYR A 83 -3.63 43.55 -11.73
N PRO A 84 -4.36 43.91 -10.66
CA PRO A 84 -5.06 42.94 -9.82
C PRO A 84 -6.05 42.06 -10.60
N ALA A 85 -6.79 42.62 -11.56
CA ALA A 85 -7.68 41.84 -12.43
C ALA A 85 -6.90 40.86 -13.31
N TYR A 86 -5.76 41.28 -13.88
CA TYR A 86 -4.88 40.37 -14.63
C TYR A 86 -4.38 39.21 -13.76
N THR A 87 -3.94 39.48 -12.53
CA THR A 87 -3.48 38.42 -11.62
C THR A 87 -4.61 37.45 -11.25
N THR A 88 -5.82 37.95 -11.06
CA THR A 88 -7.02 37.14 -10.80
C THR A 88 -7.34 36.25 -12.00
N MET A 89 -7.32 36.80 -13.21
CA MET A 89 -7.49 36.08 -14.47
C MET A 89 -6.47 34.93 -14.61
N LEU A 90 -5.17 35.20 -14.35
CA LEU A 90 -4.14 34.16 -14.36
C LEU A 90 -4.36 33.08 -13.29
N GLY A 91 -4.85 33.46 -12.11
CA GLY A 91 -5.21 32.50 -11.06
C GLY A 91 -6.33 31.54 -11.50
N HIS A 92 -7.31 32.04 -12.24
CA HIS A 92 -8.37 31.20 -12.81
C HIS A 92 -7.86 30.29 -13.92
N VAL A 93 -7.02 30.79 -14.82
CA VAL A 93 -6.39 29.97 -15.87
C VAL A 93 -5.54 28.85 -15.25
N HIS A 94 -4.77 29.17 -14.20
CA HIS A 94 -4.00 28.19 -13.43
C HIS A 94 -4.92 27.10 -12.84
N THR A 95 -5.95 27.51 -12.10
CA THR A 95 -6.87 26.59 -11.41
C THR A 95 -7.57 25.68 -12.40
N LYS A 96 -8.03 26.23 -13.53
CA LYS A 96 -8.65 25.47 -14.60
C LYS A 96 -7.70 24.44 -15.21
N ALA A 97 -6.48 24.85 -15.58
CA ALA A 97 -5.50 23.96 -16.17
C ALA A 97 -5.11 22.80 -15.23
N LEU A 98 -5.01 23.09 -13.92
CA LEU A 98 -4.75 22.06 -12.91
C LEU A 98 -5.94 21.10 -12.75
N GLU A 99 -7.17 21.58 -12.81
CA GLU A 99 -8.34 20.70 -12.69
C GLU A 99 -8.50 19.83 -13.95
N ASP A 100 -8.30 20.41 -15.14
CA ASP A 100 -8.28 19.69 -16.41
C ASP A 100 -7.16 18.63 -16.45
N PHE A 101 -6.01 18.89 -15.80
CA PHE A 101 -4.96 17.89 -15.58
C PHE A 101 -5.49 16.69 -14.78
N LYS A 102 -6.10 16.94 -13.61
CA LYS A 102 -6.59 15.87 -12.71
C LYS A 102 -7.62 14.98 -13.41
N VAL A 103 -8.61 15.60 -14.06
CA VAL A 103 -9.68 14.88 -14.76
C VAL A 103 -9.11 14.03 -15.90
N ARG A 104 -8.19 14.56 -16.72
CA ARG A 104 -7.57 13.80 -17.80
C ARG A 104 -6.69 12.67 -17.29
N LEU A 105 -5.95 12.91 -16.20
CA LEU A 105 -5.13 11.88 -15.59
C LEU A 105 -6.00 10.73 -15.06
N GLU A 106 -7.08 11.03 -14.35
CA GLU A 106 -8.00 10.00 -13.87
C GLU A 106 -8.61 9.20 -15.04
N GLN A 107 -9.04 9.87 -16.11
CA GLN A 107 -9.60 9.21 -17.28
C GLN A 107 -8.60 8.31 -18.02
N SER A 108 -7.35 8.74 -18.18
CA SER A 108 -6.30 7.94 -18.82
C SER A 108 -5.94 6.71 -17.99
N LEU A 109 -5.82 6.86 -16.68
CA LEU A 109 -5.58 5.74 -15.77
C LEU A 109 -6.74 4.72 -15.78
N ASN A 110 -7.99 5.19 -15.85
CA ASN A 110 -9.16 4.32 -15.95
C ASN A 110 -9.23 3.55 -17.28
N LYS A 111 -8.59 4.04 -18.34
CA LYS A 111 -8.45 3.34 -19.62
C LYS A 111 -7.32 2.29 -19.63
N GLY A 112 -6.53 2.22 -18.57
CA GLY A 112 -5.37 1.34 -18.48
C GLY A 112 -4.15 1.84 -19.27
N GLU A 113 -4.08 3.14 -19.55
CA GLU A 113 -2.88 3.74 -20.14
C GLU A 113 -1.72 3.75 -19.11
N GLY A 114 -0.48 3.52 -19.57
CA GLY A 114 0.70 3.46 -18.70
C GLY A 114 0.91 4.75 -17.90
N PHE A 115 1.24 4.63 -16.61
CA PHE A 115 1.22 5.76 -15.66
C PHE A 115 2.10 6.94 -16.09
N ALA A 116 3.39 6.70 -16.38
CA ALA A 116 4.31 7.78 -16.76
C ALA A 116 3.92 8.46 -18.07
N LEU A 117 3.41 7.70 -19.05
CA LEU A 117 2.94 8.25 -20.32
C LEU A 117 1.70 9.14 -20.12
N SER A 118 0.74 8.68 -19.32
CA SER A 118 -0.47 9.42 -18.96
C SER A 118 -0.13 10.74 -18.28
N VAL A 119 0.76 10.71 -17.28
CA VAL A 119 1.24 11.92 -16.58
C VAL A 119 1.90 12.89 -17.56
N ARG A 120 2.86 12.44 -18.37
CA ARG A 120 3.55 13.31 -19.34
C ARG A 120 2.59 13.97 -20.33
N THR A 121 1.66 13.19 -20.90
CA THR A 121 0.69 13.68 -21.89
C THR A 121 -0.28 14.68 -21.27
N CYS A 122 -0.79 14.39 -20.07
CA CYS A 122 -1.68 15.29 -19.34
C CYS A 122 -0.96 16.58 -18.94
N THR A 123 0.28 16.50 -18.44
CA THR A 123 1.11 17.67 -18.10
C THR A 123 1.33 18.54 -19.32
N GLN A 124 1.78 17.98 -20.44
CA GLN A 124 2.01 18.74 -21.67
C GLN A 124 0.74 19.45 -22.14
N SER A 125 -0.39 18.76 -22.13
CA SER A 125 -1.67 19.33 -22.57
C SER A 125 -2.14 20.47 -21.64
N SER A 126 -1.95 20.31 -20.33
CA SER A 126 -2.34 21.31 -19.32
C SER A 126 -1.48 22.56 -19.39
N ILE A 127 -0.16 22.40 -19.59
CA ILE A 127 0.76 23.52 -19.80
C ILE A 127 0.43 24.26 -21.10
N LEU A 128 0.09 23.54 -22.18
CA LEU A 128 -0.32 24.18 -23.44
C LEU A 128 -1.62 24.98 -23.30
N GLU A 129 -2.59 24.48 -22.54
CA GLU A 129 -3.84 25.20 -22.26
C GLU A 129 -3.61 26.43 -21.39
N PHE A 130 -2.74 26.32 -20.39
CA PHE A 130 -2.30 27.45 -19.58
C PHE A 130 -1.61 28.52 -20.44
N ASP A 131 -0.64 28.13 -21.27
CA ASP A 131 0.11 29.05 -22.13
C ASP A 131 -0.84 29.77 -23.12
N LYS A 132 -1.87 29.08 -23.64
CA LYS A 132 -2.94 29.70 -24.45
C LYS A 132 -3.77 30.70 -23.66
N GLY A 133 -4.14 30.37 -22.41
CA GLY A 133 -4.87 31.28 -21.53
C GLY A 133 -4.06 32.53 -21.17
N CYS A 134 -2.76 32.39 -20.93
CA CYS A 134 -1.85 33.52 -20.74
C CYS A 134 -1.75 34.41 -21.99
N ALA A 135 -1.64 33.81 -23.18
CA ALA A 135 -1.60 34.55 -24.43
C ALA A 135 -2.89 35.34 -24.69
N ASP A 136 -4.05 34.80 -24.31
CA ASP A 136 -5.34 35.49 -24.38
C ASP A 136 -5.47 36.63 -23.35
N ALA A 137 -4.83 36.49 -22.19
CA ALA A 137 -4.80 37.50 -21.13
C ALA A 137 -3.76 38.61 -21.36
N ALA A 138 -2.83 38.43 -22.30
CA ALA A 138 -1.78 39.41 -22.60
C ALA A 138 -2.35 40.71 -23.18
N ILE A 139 -1.86 41.84 -22.67
CA ILE A 139 -2.26 43.18 -23.13
C ILE A 139 -1.19 43.83 -24.00
N GLN A 140 -1.60 44.76 -24.85
CA GLN A 140 -0.68 45.48 -25.75
C GLN A 140 0.22 46.46 -25.00
N GLN A 141 -0.27 47.02 -23.89
CA GLN A 141 0.38 48.10 -23.14
C GLN A 141 1.45 47.60 -22.16
N ALA A 142 1.47 46.32 -21.80
CA ALA A 142 2.43 45.78 -20.86
C ALA A 142 2.84 44.34 -21.19
N ASN A 143 4.12 44.03 -20.97
CA ASN A 143 4.66 42.68 -21.05
C ASN A 143 4.75 42.06 -19.64
N TRP A 144 3.60 41.76 -19.04
CA TRP A 144 3.55 41.16 -17.71
C TRP A 144 4.04 39.70 -17.73
N ASP A 145 4.90 39.36 -16.77
CA ASP A 145 5.51 38.04 -16.71
C ASP A 145 4.60 36.99 -16.04
N ALA A 146 4.16 35.99 -16.81
CA ALA A 146 3.40 34.84 -16.33
C ALA A 146 4.30 33.65 -15.91
N SER A 147 5.63 33.76 -16.05
CA SER A 147 6.57 32.65 -15.82
C SER A 147 6.46 32.05 -14.43
N ARG A 148 6.31 32.89 -13.40
CA ARG A 148 6.15 32.46 -12.01
C ARG A 148 4.86 31.64 -11.81
N VAL A 149 3.76 32.07 -12.42
CA VAL A 149 2.48 31.33 -12.33
C VAL A 149 2.59 30.00 -13.07
N ARG A 150 3.27 29.97 -14.22
CA ARG A 150 3.56 28.74 -14.97
C ARG A 150 4.41 27.74 -14.17
N GLN A 151 5.45 28.23 -13.50
CA GLN A 151 6.30 27.40 -12.63
C GLN A 151 5.51 26.87 -11.43
N ASN A 152 4.60 27.66 -10.87
CA ASN A 152 3.72 27.20 -9.80
C ASN A 152 2.78 26.09 -10.30
N LEU A 153 2.18 26.25 -11.47
CA LEU A 153 1.34 25.22 -12.09
C LEU A 153 2.11 23.92 -12.28
N GLN A 154 3.34 23.98 -12.80
CA GLN A 154 4.17 22.79 -12.96
C GLN A 154 4.42 22.09 -11.63
N ARG A 155 4.75 22.84 -10.56
CA ARG A 155 4.95 22.27 -9.22
C ARG A 155 3.68 21.63 -8.66
N ASP A 156 2.52 22.24 -8.86
CA ASP A 156 1.24 21.70 -8.39
C ASP A 156 0.84 20.43 -9.15
N ILE A 157 1.09 20.39 -10.46
CA ILE A 157 0.94 19.21 -11.30
C ILE A 157 1.87 18.08 -10.82
N ASP A 158 3.15 18.37 -10.63
CA ASP A 158 4.15 17.39 -10.19
C ASP A 158 3.82 16.85 -8.79
N ALA A 159 3.37 17.72 -7.87
CA ALA A 159 2.93 17.33 -6.54
C ALA A 159 1.70 16.41 -6.60
N HIS A 160 0.72 16.74 -7.44
CA HIS A 160 -0.46 15.88 -7.62
C HIS A 160 -0.10 14.54 -8.25
N ALA A 161 0.71 14.53 -9.31
CA ALA A 161 1.21 13.31 -9.96
C ALA A 161 1.97 12.41 -8.97
N SER A 162 2.81 12.99 -8.11
CA SER A 162 3.55 12.26 -7.08
C SER A 162 2.62 11.66 -6.01
N SER A 163 1.56 12.37 -5.63
CA SER A 163 0.54 11.87 -4.71
C SER A 163 -0.20 10.67 -5.29
N ILE A 164 -0.66 10.76 -6.55
CA ILE A 164 -1.33 9.65 -7.24
C ILE A 164 -0.39 8.46 -7.44
N CYS A 165 0.87 8.71 -7.82
CA CYS A 165 1.90 7.68 -7.95
C CYS A 165 2.04 6.89 -6.64
N SER A 166 2.23 7.60 -5.53
CA SER A 166 2.37 6.98 -4.20
C SER A 166 1.13 6.17 -3.82
N ALA A 167 -0.07 6.70 -4.03
CA ALA A 167 -1.32 6.00 -3.75
C ALA A 167 -1.47 4.72 -4.57
N LYS A 168 -1.15 4.77 -5.87
CA LYS A 168 -1.22 3.60 -6.77
C LYS A 168 -0.19 2.53 -6.44
N LEU A 169 1.03 2.93 -6.07
CA LEU A 169 2.06 1.99 -5.63
C LEU A 169 1.68 1.30 -4.32
N LEU A 170 1.07 2.02 -3.37
CA LEU A 170 0.52 1.43 -2.15
C LEU A 170 -0.61 0.43 -2.44
N GLU A 171 -1.53 0.80 -3.34
CA GLU A 171 -2.62 -0.09 -3.79
C GLU A 171 -2.07 -1.37 -4.42
N LEU A 172 -1.07 -1.25 -5.31
CA LEU A 172 -0.40 -2.40 -5.92
C LEU A 172 0.29 -3.27 -4.88
N ASN A 173 1.08 -2.69 -3.97
CA ASN A 173 1.74 -3.43 -2.89
C ASN A 173 0.73 -4.27 -2.10
N PHE A 174 -0.34 -3.64 -1.63
CA PHE A 174 -1.38 -4.31 -0.85
C PHE A 174 -2.05 -5.46 -1.62
N ASN A 175 -2.31 -5.27 -2.91
CA ASN A 175 -2.89 -6.31 -3.76
C ASN A 175 -1.97 -7.53 -3.88
N TYR A 176 -0.66 -7.32 -4.08
CA TYR A 176 0.31 -8.41 -4.18
C TYR A 176 0.59 -9.08 -2.83
N GLU A 177 0.62 -8.32 -1.73
CA GLU A 177 0.66 -8.88 -0.37
C GLU A 177 -0.52 -9.81 -0.12
N ARG A 178 -1.74 -9.37 -0.45
CA ARG A 178 -2.95 -10.18 -0.31
C ARG A 178 -2.88 -11.45 -1.15
N GLN A 179 -2.40 -11.36 -2.40
CA GLN A 179 -2.23 -12.54 -3.27
C GLN A 179 -1.20 -13.52 -2.71
N LEU A 180 -0.06 -13.01 -2.22
CA LEU A 180 0.98 -13.82 -1.58
C LEU A 180 0.42 -14.54 -0.36
N SER A 181 -0.27 -13.82 0.53
CA SER A 181 -0.91 -14.42 1.70
C SER A 181 -1.88 -15.53 1.30
N ALA A 182 -2.76 -15.29 0.33
CA ALA A 182 -3.71 -16.30 -0.14
C ALA A 182 -3.02 -17.53 -0.76
N SER A 183 -1.92 -17.34 -1.49
CA SER A 183 -1.17 -18.43 -2.13
C SER A 183 -0.34 -19.27 -1.15
N LEU A 184 0.10 -18.68 -0.04
CA LEU A 184 1.00 -19.31 0.92
C LEU A 184 0.25 -19.94 2.10
N THR A 185 -0.77 -19.28 2.66
CA THR A 185 -1.41 -19.70 3.92
C THR A 185 -1.90 -21.15 3.87
N GLY A 186 -2.83 -21.48 2.98
CA GLY A 186 -3.43 -22.82 2.93
C GLY A 186 -2.42 -23.95 2.65
N PRO A 187 -1.55 -23.82 1.63
CA PRO A 187 -0.54 -24.84 1.37
C PRO A 187 0.49 -25.02 2.50
N VAL A 188 0.87 -23.94 3.19
CA VAL A 188 1.79 -24.02 4.34
C VAL A 188 1.12 -24.72 5.52
N GLU A 189 -0.13 -24.40 5.83
CA GLU A 189 -0.94 -25.10 6.85
C GLU A 189 -0.97 -26.60 6.55
N ALA A 190 -1.37 -26.99 5.35
CA ALA A 190 -1.47 -28.40 4.95
C ALA A 190 -0.12 -29.15 5.06
N LEU A 191 0.99 -28.51 4.69
CA LEU A 191 2.34 -29.09 4.79
C LEU A 191 2.78 -29.29 6.25
N LEU A 192 2.40 -28.35 7.14
CA LEU A 192 2.68 -28.42 8.56
C LEU A 192 1.83 -29.50 9.23
N GLU A 193 0.52 -29.58 8.91
CA GLU A 193 -0.38 -30.61 9.43
C GLU A 193 0.03 -32.03 9.02
N THR A 194 0.48 -32.21 7.77
CA THR A 194 0.88 -33.52 7.25
C THR A 194 2.15 -34.06 7.93
N GLY A 195 3.07 -33.18 8.32
CA GLY A 195 4.28 -33.56 9.08
C GLY A 195 5.23 -34.52 8.36
N GLY A 196 5.47 -34.31 7.06
CA GLY A 196 6.38 -35.11 6.25
C GLY A 196 7.86 -34.89 6.60
N LYS A 197 8.72 -35.85 6.23
CA LYS A 197 10.17 -35.80 6.52
C LYS A 197 10.89 -34.56 5.96
N ASP A 198 10.38 -33.99 4.86
CA ASP A 198 10.91 -32.77 4.22
C ASP A 198 9.87 -31.63 4.17
N THR A 199 9.09 -31.45 5.26
CA THR A 199 8.08 -30.37 5.34
C THR A 199 8.72 -29.00 5.11
N TRP A 200 9.80 -28.66 5.82
CA TRP A 200 10.46 -27.35 5.67
C TRP A 200 11.19 -27.18 4.32
N GLY A 201 11.70 -28.24 3.69
CA GLY A 201 12.20 -28.16 2.31
C GLY A 201 11.08 -27.88 1.30
N SER A 202 9.91 -28.49 1.50
CA SER A 202 8.73 -28.23 0.67
C SER A 202 8.20 -26.81 0.84
N ILE A 203 8.14 -26.31 2.09
CA ILE A 203 7.74 -24.92 2.40
C ILE A 203 8.70 -23.92 1.75
N ARG A 204 10.03 -24.15 1.81
CA ARG A 204 11.02 -23.27 1.17
C ARG A 204 10.87 -23.22 -0.35
N LYS A 205 10.65 -24.38 -1.00
CA LYS A 205 10.40 -24.44 -2.45
C LYS A 205 9.15 -23.68 -2.84
N LEU A 206 8.06 -23.85 -2.07
CA LEU A 206 6.81 -23.13 -2.28
C LEU A 206 7.01 -21.61 -2.09
N LEU A 207 7.60 -21.20 -0.97
CA LEU A 207 7.89 -19.79 -0.66
C LEU A 207 8.68 -19.14 -1.80
N ASN A 208 9.81 -19.73 -2.20
CA ASN A 208 10.63 -19.18 -3.28
C ASN A 208 9.85 -19.08 -4.60
N ARG A 209 9.07 -20.10 -4.95
CA ARG A 209 8.28 -20.10 -6.19
C ARG A 209 7.24 -18.99 -6.20
N GLU A 210 6.39 -18.91 -5.18
CA GLU A 210 5.29 -17.93 -5.14
C GLU A 210 5.82 -16.50 -4.98
N THR A 211 6.88 -16.31 -4.20
CA THR A 211 7.55 -15.01 -4.05
C THR A 211 8.16 -14.53 -5.37
N GLU A 212 8.89 -15.37 -6.10
CA GLU A 212 9.48 -14.97 -7.38
C GLU A 212 8.41 -14.71 -8.47
N VAL A 213 7.32 -15.49 -8.47
CA VAL A 213 6.17 -15.22 -9.35
C VAL A 213 5.54 -13.86 -9.04
N ALA A 214 5.31 -13.56 -7.75
CA ALA A 214 4.76 -12.27 -7.33
C ALA A 214 5.70 -11.11 -7.67
N ILE A 215 7.01 -11.24 -7.39
CA ILE A 215 8.04 -10.25 -7.72
C ILE A 215 8.09 -9.98 -9.23
N SER A 216 8.05 -11.01 -10.07
CA SER A 216 8.09 -10.85 -11.53
C SER A 216 6.86 -10.09 -12.06
N LYS A 217 5.66 -10.47 -11.59
CA LYS A 217 4.41 -9.81 -11.96
C LYS A 217 4.37 -8.37 -11.45
N PHE A 218 4.77 -8.15 -10.20
CA PHE A 218 4.84 -6.83 -9.59
C PHE A 218 5.84 -5.93 -10.33
N SER A 219 7.05 -6.44 -10.63
CA SER A 219 8.07 -5.72 -11.41
C SER A 219 7.55 -5.31 -12.79
N THR A 220 6.73 -6.15 -13.42
CA THR A 220 6.09 -5.82 -14.70
C THR A 220 5.06 -4.70 -14.51
N ALA A 221 4.22 -4.81 -13.48
CA ALA A 221 3.18 -3.82 -13.18
C ALA A 221 3.73 -2.42 -12.82
N ILE A 222 4.88 -2.34 -12.15
CA ILE A 222 5.50 -1.06 -11.78
C ILE A 222 6.42 -0.48 -12.86
N SER A 223 6.66 -1.21 -13.96
CA SER A 223 7.60 -0.76 -15.01
C SER A 223 7.19 0.56 -15.67
N ASP A 224 5.88 0.80 -15.80
CA ASP A 224 5.30 2.00 -16.38
C ASP A 224 5.39 3.25 -15.47
N PHE A 225 5.87 3.10 -14.23
CA PHE A 225 5.99 4.20 -13.26
C PHE A 225 7.36 4.90 -13.31
N GLU A 226 8.32 4.38 -14.09
CA GLU A 226 9.67 4.96 -14.25
C GLU A 226 10.39 5.26 -12.92
N LEU A 227 10.21 4.39 -11.93
CA LEU A 227 10.84 4.54 -10.61
C LEU A 227 12.35 4.34 -10.66
N ASP A 228 13.05 4.94 -9.70
CA ASP A 228 14.48 4.72 -9.56
C ASP A 228 14.79 3.29 -9.09
N LYS A 229 16.00 2.82 -9.42
CA LYS A 229 16.43 1.45 -9.14
C LYS A 229 16.44 1.12 -7.63
N GLU A 230 16.72 2.11 -6.77
CA GLU A 230 16.78 1.90 -5.32
C GLU A 230 15.36 1.72 -4.75
N THR A 231 14.40 2.53 -5.17
CA THR A 231 12.99 2.39 -4.79
C THR A 231 12.42 1.05 -5.27
N ILE A 232 12.69 0.66 -6.51
CA ILE A 232 12.29 -0.66 -7.03
C ILE A 232 12.88 -1.77 -6.14
N ALA A 233 14.18 -1.72 -5.83
CA ALA A 233 14.83 -2.72 -4.99
C ALA A 233 14.21 -2.81 -3.59
N LYS A 234 13.87 -1.67 -2.97
CA LYS A 234 13.18 -1.62 -1.66
C LYS A 234 11.79 -2.26 -1.71
N MET A 235 11.01 -1.99 -2.76
CA MET A 235 9.67 -2.57 -2.90
C MET A 235 9.73 -4.09 -3.14
N LEU A 236 10.67 -4.56 -3.95
CA LEU A 236 10.87 -6.00 -4.16
C LEU A 236 11.35 -6.70 -2.89
N GLN A 237 12.24 -6.06 -2.12
CA GLN A 237 12.68 -6.60 -0.84
C GLN A 237 11.54 -6.67 0.18
N HIS A 238 10.68 -5.64 0.22
CA HIS A 238 9.49 -5.65 1.06
C HIS A 238 8.57 -6.84 0.77
N LEU A 239 8.33 -7.18 -0.50
CA LEU A 239 7.53 -8.37 -0.86
C LEU A 239 8.21 -9.68 -0.42
N ARG A 240 9.54 -9.77 -0.50
CA ARG A 240 10.29 -10.94 0.04
C ARG A 240 10.09 -11.07 1.54
N ASP A 241 10.29 -9.98 2.27
CA ASP A 241 10.16 -9.96 3.73
C ASP A 241 8.71 -10.26 4.15
N TYR A 242 7.73 -9.70 3.45
CA TYR A 242 6.32 -9.98 3.66
C TYR A 242 6.00 -11.47 3.46
N SER A 243 6.45 -12.07 2.36
CA SER A 243 6.22 -13.50 2.08
C SER A 243 6.80 -14.41 3.18
N ARG A 244 7.98 -14.04 3.71
CA ARG A 244 8.61 -14.72 4.84
C ARG A 244 7.76 -14.60 6.10
N ASN A 245 7.30 -13.39 6.42
CA ASN A 245 6.48 -13.10 7.59
C ASN A 245 5.13 -13.86 7.54
N VAL A 246 4.54 -14.04 6.37
CA VAL A 246 3.32 -14.87 6.21
C VAL A 246 3.59 -16.30 6.66
N VAL A 247 4.67 -16.92 6.17
CA VAL A 247 5.04 -18.30 6.56
C VAL A 247 5.33 -18.38 8.05
N GLU A 248 6.05 -17.41 8.62
CA GLU A 248 6.31 -17.37 10.06
C GLU A 248 5.03 -17.28 10.88
N LYS A 249 4.08 -16.44 10.45
CA LYS A 249 2.79 -16.27 11.12
C LYS A 249 2.00 -17.58 11.12
N VAL A 250 1.85 -18.20 9.96
CA VAL A 250 1.14 -19.48 9.81
C VAL A 250 1.81 -20.56 10.66
N ALA A 251 3.13 -20.65 10.62
CA ALA A 251 3.87 -21.62 11.44
C ALA A 251 3.65 -21.43 12.94
N ARG A 252 3.61 -20.18 13.42
CA ARG A 252 3.30 -19.87 14.83
C ARG A 252 1.86 -20.24 15.18
N GLU A 253 0.90 -19.96 14.30
CA GLU A 253 -0.52 -20.29 14.50
C GLU A 253 -0.72 -21.82 14.58
N GLU A 254 -0.13 -22.59 13.66
CA GLU A 254 -0.19 -24.05 13.69
C GLU A 254 0.55 -24.66 14.89
N ALA A 255 1.67 -24.06 15.31
CA ALA A 255 2.35 -24.48 16.53
C ALA A 255 1.48 -24.34 17.78
N THR A 256 0.54 -23.38 17.84
CA THR A 256 -0.40 -23.29 18.97
C THR A 256 -1.39 -24.46 19.03
N LYS A 257 -1.63 -25.12 17.89
CA LYS A 257 -2.54 -26.25 17.74
C LYS A 257 -1.80 -27.60 17.80
N ILE A 258 -0.49 -27.61 18.09
CA ILE A 258 0.36 -28.80 17.99
C ILE A 258 -0.20 -30.02 18.73
N MET A 259 -0.79 -29.84 19.92
CA MET A 259 -1.34 -30.97 20.68
C MET A 259 -2.49 -31.67 19.95
N ILE A 260 -3.32 -30.91 19.24
CA ILE A 260 -4.42 -31.45 18.44
C ILE A 260 -3.84 -32.24 17.27
N HIS A 261 -2.92 -31.64 16.51
CA HIS A 261 -2.32 -32.34 15.38
C HIS A 261 -1.51 -33.57 15.79
N MET A 262 -0.80 -33.53 16.92
CA MET A 262 -0.10 -34.70 17.47
C MET A 262 -1.07 -35.81 17.84
N LYS A 263 -2.22 -35.47 18.44
CA LYS A 263 -3.27 -36.43 18.79
C LYS A 263 -3.86 -37.06 17.53
N ASP A 264 -4.22 -36.25 16.55
CA ASP A 264 -4.78 -36.72 15.28
C ASP A 264 -3.78 -37.60 14.52
N ARG A 265 -2.49 -37.21 14.52
CA ARG A 265 -1.43 -38.02 13.90
C ARG A 265 -1.22 -39.34 14.61
N PHE A 266 -1.24 -39.35 15.94
CA PHE A 266 -1.13 -40.56 16.73
C PHE A 266 -2.29 -41.51 16.41
N PHE A 267 -3.53 -41.04 16.51
CA PHE A 267 -4.71 -41.88 16.25
C PHE A 267 -4.80 -42.33 14.79
N GLY A 268 -4.40 -41.48 13.83
CA GLY A 268 -4.35 -41.85 12.42
C GLY A 268 -3.39 -43.01 12.17
N VAL A 269 -2.18 -42.98 12.73
CA VAL A 269 -1.21 -44.08 12.56
C VAL A 269 -1.58 -45.31 13.39
N PHE A 270 -2.16 -45.11 14.57
CA PHE A 270 -2.51 -46.20 15.48
C PHE A 270 -3.73 -46.99 14.99
N ASN A 271 -4.78 -46.29 14.55
CA ASN A 271 -6.05 -46.90 14.14
C ASN A 271 -6.10 -47.29 12.66
N CYS A 272 -5.15 -46.88 11.83
CA CYS A 272 -5.12 -47.25 10.42
C CYS A 272 -3.97 -48.22 10.09
N ASP A 273 -4.16 -49.01 9.03
CA ASP A 273 -3.11 -49.81 8.42
C ASP A 273 -2.25 -48.98 7.44
N SER A 274 -1.33 -49.63 6.73
CA SER A 274 -0.44 -48.97 5.77
C SER A 274 -1.16 -48.34 4.58
N ASP A 275 -2.39 -48.76 4.31
CA ASP A 275 -3.23 -48.27 3.20
C ASP A 275 -4.19 -47.16 3.68
N SER A 276 -3.99 -46.63 4.89
CA SER A 276 -4.86 -45.66 5.56
C SER A 276 -6.29 -46.17 5.79
N MET A 277 -6.51 -47.48 5.77
CA MET A 277 -7.80 -48.09 6.07
C MET A 277 -7.91 -48.39 7.57
N PRO A 278 -9.11 -48.34 8.16
CA PRO A 278 -9.31 -48.70 9.56
C PRO A 278 -8.75 -50.11 9.85
N ARG A 279 -7.82 -50.17 10.79
CA ARG A 279 -7.10 -51.38 11.17
C ARG A 279 -8.08 -52.42 11.72
N VAL A 280 -7.97 -53.64 11.21
CA VAL A 280 -8.71 -54.80 11.73
C VAL A 280 -7.88 -55.43 12.85
N TRP A 281 -8.28 -55.17 14.09
CA TRP A 281 -7.60 -55.68 15.27
C TRP A 281 -7.69 -57.21 15.36
N THR A 282 -6.54 -57.89 15.30
CA THR A 282 -6.43 -59.35 15.46
C THR A 282 -5.41 -59.70 16.54
N GLU A 283 -5.48 -60.92 17.11
CA GLU A 283 -4.56 -61.38 18.17
C GLU A 283 -3.08 -61.43 17.77
N LYS A 284 -2.75 -61.25 16.48
CA LYS A 284 -1.39 -61.32 15.93
C LYS A 284 -0.70 -59.96 15.81
N GLU A 285 -1.40 -58.86 16.06
CA GLU A 285 -0.80 -57.53 15.91
C GLU A 285 0.14 -57.20 17.07
N ASP A 286 1.35 -56.71 16.73
CA ASP A 286 2.29 -56.19 17.72
C ASP A 286 1.88 -54.76 18.12
N ILE A 287 1.02 -54.67 19.12
CA ILE A 287 0.54 -53.40 19.68
C ILE A 287 1.70 -52.53 20.14
N ARG A 288 2.81 -53.12 20.58
CA ARG A 288 3.98 -52.36 21.05
C ARG A 288 4.68 -51.69 19.88
N SER A 289 4.86 -52.38 18.75
CA SER A 289 5.45 -51.76 17.56
C SER A 289 4.53 -50.67 16.99
N ILE A 290 3.22 -50.95 16.88
CA ILE A 290 2.22 -49.99 16.39
C ILE A 290 2.18 -48.73 17.26
N THR A 291 2.20 -48.89 18.59
CA THR A 291 2.24 -47.75 19.52
C THR A 291 3.53 -46.95 19.39
N LYS A 292 4.67 -47.64 19.19
CA LYS A 292 5.97 -46.98 18.99
C LYS A 292 5.96 -46.14 17.70
N ASP A 293 5.47 -46.70 16.60
CA ASP A 293 5.37 -46.02 15.31
C ASP A 293 4.44 -44.80 15.38
N ALA A 294 3.27 -44.95 16.02
CA ALA A 294 2.33 -43.85 16.22
C ALA A 294 2.92 -42.72 17.08
N ARG A 295 3.68 -43.06 18.14
CA ARG A 295 4.40 -42.07 18.97
C ARG A 295 5.49 -41.35 18.19
N SER A 296 6.30 -42.09 17.42
CA SER A 296 7.34 -41.52 16.56
C SER A 296 6.76 -40.57 15.52
N ALA A 297 5.63 -40.92 14.91
CA ALA A 297 4.94 -40.04 13.96
C ALA A 297 4.42 -38.75 14.61
N ALA A 298 3.85 -38.83 15.82
CA ALA A 298 3.40 -37.65 16.56
C ALA A 298 4.58 -36.76 17.02
N LEU A 299 5.68 -37.36 17.48
CA LEU A 299 6.88 -36.62 17.89
C LEU A 299 7.62 -35.96 16.73
N ASN A 300 7.58 -36.57 15.54
CA ASN A 300 8.11 -35.93 14.34
C ASN A 300 7.39 -34.59 14.06
N LEU A 301 6.06 -34.57 14.22
CA LEU A 301 5.27 -33.35 14.05
C LEU A 301 5.66 -32.25 15.05
N LEU A 302 5.89 -32.63 16.31
CA LEU A 302 6.39 -31.72 17.33
C LEU A 302 7.76 -31.14 16.95
N SER A 303 8.67 -31.98 16.47
CA SER A 303 9.99 -31.54 15.99
C SER A 303 9.88 -30.53 14.83
N ILE A 304 8.97 -30.79 13.89
CA ILE A 304 8.73 -29.91 12.74
C ILE A 304 8.22 -28.54 13.20
N MET A 305 7.25 -28.49 14.10
CA MET A 305 6.64 -27.23 14.57
C MET A 305 7.42 -26.51 15.68
N ALA A 306 8.40 -27.17 16.31
CA ALA A 306 9.21 -26.58 17.38
C ALA A 306 10.13 -25.45 16.91
N ALA A 307 10.49 -25.39 15.62
CA ALA A 307 11.35 -24.36 15.07
C ALA A 307 11.02 -24.05 13.61
N ILE A 308 11.08 -22.76 13.25
CA ILE A 308 10.94 -22.27 11.89
C ILE A 308 12.27 -22.40 11.16
N ARG A 309 12.33 -23.22 10.10
CA ARG A 309 13.57 -23.60 9.40
C ARG A 309 13.63 -23.07 7.98
N LEU A 310 13.64 -21.74 7.84
CA LEU A 310 13.74 -21.10 6.52
C LEU A 310 15.20 -21.00 6.03
N ASP A 311 16.19 -20.95 6.92
CA ASP A 311 17.60 -20.64 6.59
C ASP A 311 18.52 -21.87 6.38
N GLU A 312 17.96 -23.06 6.16
CA GLU A 312 18.70 -24.34 5.98
C GLU A 312 19.64 -24.74 7.13
N LYS A 313 19.63 -24.02 8.26
CA LYS A 313 20.54 -24.28 9.37
C LYS A 313 20.14 -25.59 10.06
N PRO A 314 21.09 -26.52 10.28
CA PRO A 314 20.80 -27.75 11.00
C PRO A 314 20.51 -27.46 12.48
N ASP A 315 19.60 -28.22 13.06
CA ASP A 315 19.34 -28.25 14.50
C ASP A 315 19.32 -29.68 15.02
N ASN A 316 19.35 -29.81 16.34
CA ASN A 316 19.37 -31.10 17.03
C ASN A 316 18.01 -31.42 17.70
N ILE A 317 16.93 -30.68 17.38
CA ILE A 317 15.66 -30.76 18.10
C ILE A 317 15.06 -32.15 17.96
N GLU A 318 14.98 -32.68 16.74
CA GLU A 318 14.47 -34.03 16.47
C GLU A 318 15.26 -35.07 17.29
N LYS A 319 16.58 -35.05 17.18
CA LYS A 319 17.46 -35.98 17.89
C LYS A 319 17.22 -35.97 19.41
N VAL A 320 17.11 -34.79 20.01
CA VAL A 320 16.89 -34.61 21.45
C VAL A 320 15.51 -35.08 21.88
N LEU A 321 14.46 -34.79 21.09
CA LEU A 321 13.09 -35.23 21.38
C LEU A 321 12.98 -36.76 21.34
N PHE A 322 13.51 -37.39 20.29
CA PHE A 322 13.45 -38.85 20.13
C PHE A 322 14.27 -39.58 21.20
N SER A 323 15.48 -39.10 21.52
CA SER A 323 16.30 -39.73 22.57
C SER A 323 15.67 -39.64 23.97
N SER A 324 14.92 -38.57 24.24
CA SER A 324 14.33 -38.31 25.56
C SER A 324 12.99 -39.01 25.76
N LEU A 325 12.17 -39.11 24.72
CA LEU A 325 10.76 -39.53 24.83
C LEU A 325 10.45 -40.89 24.21
N VAL A 326 11.29 -41.41 23.29
CA VAL A 326 11.06 -42.71 22.63
C VAL A 326 12.01 -43.78 23.16
N ASP A 327 13.30 -43.46 23.27
CA ASP A 327 14.33 -44.41 23.69
C ASP A 327 14.49 -44.48 25.22
N GLY A 328 13.89 -43.52 25.94
CA GLY A 328 13.84 -43.44 27.41
C GLY A 328 12.92 -44.48 28.06
N THR A 329 13.11 -45.76 27.77
CA THR A 329 12.65 -46.83 28.67
C THR A 329 13.51 -46.78 29.92
N VAL A 330 12.95 -46.20 30.98
CA VAL A 330 13.27 -46.37 32.41
C VAL A 330 14.44 -47.36 32.66
N THR A 331 15.66 -46.85 32.80
CA THR A 331 16.57 -47.48 33.76
C THR A 331 15.96 -47.23 35.13
N VAL A 332 15.31 -48.24 35.70
CA VAL A 332 15.05 -48.28 37.15
C VAL A 332 16.43 -48.40 37.78
N SER A 333 17.12 -47.27 37.93
CA SER A 333 18.25 -47.17 38.82
C SER A 333 17.67 -47.11 40.22
N SER A 334 17.82 -48.22 40.93
CA SER A 334 17.54 -48.32 42.35
C SER A 334 18.29 -47.23 43.11
N SER A 335 17.57 -46.26 43.64
CA SER A 335 17.96 -45.61 44.87
C SER A 335 16.70 -45.27 45.64
N GLN A 336 16.65 -45.80 46.86
CA GLN A 336 15.66 -45.46 47.85
C GLN A 336 15.62 -43.94 47.99
N ASP A 337 14.51 -43.31 47.64
CA ASP A 337 13.97 -42.28 48.52
C ASP A 337 12.44 -42.25 48.48
N ARG A 338 11.89 -42.67 49.60
CA ARG A 338 10.46 -42.81 49.85
C ARG A 338 9.98 -41.49 50.41
N ARG A 339 9.53 -40.56 49.56
CA ARG A 339 8.62 -39.46 49.93
C ARG A 339 8.10 -38.80 48.67
N ILE A 340 6.90 -39.21 48.25
CA ILE A 340 5.76 -38.41 47.76
C ILE A 340 4.67 -39.47 47.46
N GLY A 341 4.14 -40.05 48.53
CA GLY A 341 2.89 -40.78 48.49
C GLY A 341 1.81 -39.84 49.01
N ALA A 342 1.20 -39.05 48.12
CA ALA A 342 -0.03 -38.29 48.39
C ALA A 342 -0.56 -37.48 47.17
N SER A 343 0.16 -37.35 46.05
CA SER A 343 -0.34 -36.58 44.89
C SER A 343 -0.95 -37.43 43.76
N ALA A 344 -0.77 -38.74 43.78
CA ALA A 344 -1.22 -39.65 42.70
C ALA A 344 -2.74 -39.95 42.70
N TYR A 345 -3.49 -39.50 43.71
CA TYR A 345 -4.92 -39.83 43.86
C TYR A 345 -5.87 -38.62 43.83
N LEU A 346 -5.40 -37.40 43.53
CA LEU A 346 -6.24 -36.19 43.57
C LEU A 346 -6.36 -35.42 42.25
N LEU A 347 -6.02 -36.05 41.13
CA LEU A 347 -6.30 -35.51 39.78
C LEU A 347 -7.13 -36.46 38.91
N ALA A 348 -7.69 -37.51 39.52
CA ALA A 348 -8.71 -38.38 38.93
C ALA A 348 -10.11 -37.73 38.95
N SER A 349 -10.17 -36.41 38.77
CA SER A 349 -11.40 -35.71 38.44
C SER A 349 -11.05 -34.87 37.25
N ASN A 350 -11.49 -35.30 36.07
CA ASN A 350 -12.09 -34.43 35.08
C ASN A 350 -12.92 -35.32 34.16
N THR A 351 -14.19 -34.98 34.10
CA THR A 351 -15.17 -35.28 33.06
C THR A 351 -14.53 -35.24 31.66
N TRP A 352 -14.06 -36.39 31.15
CA TRP A 352 -13.55 -36.55 29.78
C TRP A 352 -14.39 -37.52 28.94
N GLU A 353 -15.32 -38.25 29.56
CA GLU A 353 -16.20 -39.20 28.84
C GLU A 353 -17.33 -38.50 28.08
N GLU A 354 -17.76 -37.29 28.48
CA GLU A 354 -18.99 -36.68 27.92
C GLU A 354 -18.82 -35.92 26.61
N GLU A 355 -17.63 -35.38 26.30
CA GLU A 355 -17.42 -34.60 25.07
C GLU A 355 -16.96 -35.45 23.87
N ALA A 356 -16.36 -36.62 24.13
CA ALA A 356 -16.03 -37.60 23.09
C ALA A 356 -17.24 -38.44 22.62
N TYR A 357 -18.27 -38.54 23.47
CA TYR A 357 -19.45 -39.39 23.22
C TYR A 357 -20.36 -38.85 22.11
N LYS A 358 -20.27 -37.56 21.76
CA LYS A 358 -21.21 -36.92 20.82
C LYS A 358 -20.77 -36.86 19.36
N GLN A 359 -19.54 -37.26 19.00
CA GLN A 359 -19.04 -37.11 17.62
C GLN A 359 -18.36 -38.32 16.97
N SER A 360 -18.26 -39.50 17.61
CA SER A 360 -17.61 -40.66 16.97
C SER A 360 -18.23 -42.02 17.32
N ASN A 361 -19.45 -42.28 16.87
CA ASN A 361 -19.97 -43.65 16.93
C ASN A 361 -19.35 -44.50 15.81
N ASN A 362 -18.28 -45.21 16.19
CA ASN A 362 -17.69 -46.46 15.65
C ASN A 362 -16.17 -46.44 15.39
N TRP A 363 -15.40 -45.49 15.94
CA TRP A 363 -13.95 -45.35 15.67
C TRP A 363 -13.01 -45.69 16.83
N LEU A 364 -13.52 -46.27 17.91
CA LEU A 364 -12.70 -46.61 19.08
C LEU A 364 -12.22 -48.06 19.01
N PRO A 365 -10.93 -48.33 19.33
CA PRO A 365 -10.42 -49.69 19.43
C PRO A 365 -11.14 -50.43 20.58
N PRO A 366 -11.18 -51.78 20.55
CA PRO A 366 -11.88 -52.57 21.55
C PRO A 366 -11.47 -52.20 22.99
N PRO A 367 -12.34 -52.37 24.01
CA PRO A 367 -12.06 -51.97 25.39
C PRO A 367 -10.76 -52.52 26.00
N TRP A 368 -10.25 -53.64 25.49
CA TRP A 368 -8.98 -54.22 25.93
C TRP A 368 -7.76 -53.46 25.34
N ALA A 369 -7.87 -52.89 24.15
CA ALA A 369 -6.84 -52.09 23.49
C ALA A 369 -6.77 -50.68 24.07
N THR A 370 -7.91 -50.08 24.45
CA THR A 370 -7.92 -48.81 25.21
C THR A 370 -7.25 -48.96 26.59
N MET A 371 -7.48 -50.08 27.28
CA MET A 371 -6.76 -50.41 28.51
C MET A 371 -5.25 -50.59 28.29
N ALA A 372 -4.83 -51.19 27.17
CA ALA A 372 -3.42 -51.30 26.83
C ALA A 372 -2.76 -49.91 26.63
N ILE A 373 -3.45 -48.95 26.02
CA ILE A 373 -2.98 -47.56 25.83
C ILE A 373 -2.79 -46.85 27.18
N VAL A 374 -3.74 -47.01 28.11
CA VAL A 374 -3.69 -46.42 29.46
C VAL A 374 -2.54 -47.03 30.27
N VAL A 375 -2.37 -48.35 30.21
CA VAL A 375 -1.31 -49.08 30.93
C VAL A 375 0.08 -48.79 30.34
N HIS A 376 0.20 -48.58 29.03
CA HIS A 376 1.49 -48.35 28.37
C HIS A 376 1.88 -46.86 28.25
N GLY A 377 1.19 -45.95 28.94
CA GLY A 377 1.75 -44.63 29.27
C GLY A 377 1.32 -43.42 28.43
N PHE A 378 0.20 -43.48 27.69
CA PHE A 378 -0.30 -42.30 26.96
C PHE A 378 -0.60 -41.11 27.90
N ASN A 379 -1.13 -41.37 29.10
CA ASN A 379 -1.43 -40.33 30.09
C ASN A 379 -0.17 -39.69 30.69
N GLN A 380 0.95 -40.43 30.76
CA GLN A 380 2.26 -39.89 31.18
C GLN A 380 2.89 -39.00 30.11
N PHE A 381 2.71 -39.32 28.83
CA PHE A 381 3.22 -38.55 27.70
C PHE A 381 2.55 -37.17 27.58
N MET A 382 1.24 -37.09 27.77
CA MET A 382 0.50 -35.81 27.76
C MET A 382 0.75 -34.94 28.99
N HIS A 383 1.16 -35.54 30.11
CA HIS A 383 1.47 -34.82 31.35
C HIS A 383 2.87 -34.16 31.34
N LEU A 384 3.75 -34.57 30.42
CA LEU A 384 5.09 -33.99 30.21
C LEU A 384 5.11 -32.84 29.18
N LEU A 385 4.04 -32.68 28.41
CA LEU A 385 3.88 -31.64 27.38
C LEU A 385 3.07 -30.42 27.86
N LYS A 386 2.70 -30.39 29.15
CA LYS A 386 1.99 -29.29 29.83
C LYS A 386 2.96 -28.59 30.77
#